data_AF-A0A229G7U2-F1
#
_entry.id   AF-A0A229G7U2-F1
#
_cell.length_a   1.000
_cell.length_b   1.000
_cell.length_c   1.000
_cell.angle_alpha   90.00
_cell.angle_beta   90.00
_cell.angle_gamma   90.00
#
_symmetry.space_group_name_H-M   'P 1'
#
loop_
_entity.id
_entity.type
_entity.pdbx_description
1 polymer ?
#
loop_
_entity_poly.entity_id
_entity_poly.type
_entity_poly.pdbx_seq_one_letter_code
_entity_poly.pdbx_strand_id
1 'polypeptide(L)'
;MNISFYVLTESKAQDFLGFICQLTQTALNKSNQSLLILIDDDELLSTLDKALWAQEATSFIPHQRLLGADTDVANTNVTNTGFSNADINNKALAPVLLGSYMPADFKGIVLNTTIHPVNTFMAATNNAQPTRVLELIKPDETSMQEGRHKYKSYQQLGYELTHFNV
;
A
#
# COMPACT_ATOMS: atom_id res chain seq x y z
N MET A 1 3.44 -14.50 8.87
CA MET A 1 3.19 -13.53 7.79
C MET A 1 4.18 -13.80 6.67
N ASN A 2 3.74 -13.73 5.42
CA ASN A 2 4.58 -13.91 4.24
C ASN A 2 5.15 -12.57 3.76
N ILE A 3 6.45 -12.51 3.48
CA ILE A 3 7.10 -11.31 2.95
C ILE A 3 7.86 -11.67 1.67
N SER A 4 7.52 -10.97 0.60
CA SER A 4 8.18 -11.10 -0.70
C SER A 4 8.93 -9.81 -1.02
N PHE A 5 10.25 -9.90 -1.14
CA PHE A 5 11.11 -8.82 -1.58
C PHE A 5 11.22 -8.82 -3.10
N TYR A 6 10.86 -7.70 -3.73
CA TYR A 6 11.03 -7.46 -5.17
C TYR A 6 12.16 -6.45 -5.34
N VAL A 7 13.34 -6.96 -5.70
CA VAL A 7 14.51 -6.14 -6.02
C VAL A 7 14.41 -5.75 -7.49
N LEU A 8 14.23 -4.46 -7.74
CA LEU A 8 13.98 -3.93 -9.07
C LEU A 8 15.28 -3.78 -9.85
N THR A 9 15.25 -4.18 -11.12
CA THR A 9 16.23 -3.78 -12.12
C THR A 9 16.12 -2.28 -12.40
N GLU A 10 17.18 -1.69 -12.97
CA GLU A 10 17.15 -0.27 -13.37
C GLU A 10 15.99 0.06 -14.31
N SER A 11 15.66 -0.83 -15.23
CA SER A 11 14.53 -0.64 -16.14
C SER A 11 13.18 -0.54 -15.42
N LYS A 12 12.96 -1.38 -14.40
CA LYS A 12 11.73 -1.37 -13.59
C LYS A 12 11.71 -0.23 -12.58
N ALA A 13 12.87 0.19 -12.09
CA ALA A 13 12.98 1.37 -11.26
C ALA A 13 12.69 2.66 -12.05
N GLN A 14 13.08 2.71 -13.32
CA GLN A 14 12.76 3.83 -14.22
C GLN A 14 11.26 3.92 -14.54
N ASP A 15 10.59 2.77 -14.66
CA ASP A 15 9.12 2.64 -14.78
C ASP A 15 8.47 2.19 -13.46
N PHE A 16 8.80 2.87 -12.36
CA PHE A 16 8.35 2.47 -11.03
C PHE A 16 6.82 2.48 -10.88
N LEU A 17 6.16 3.52 -11.43
CA LEU A 17 4.70 3.64 -11.39
C LEU A 17 4.03 2.51 -12.18
N GLY A 18 4.48 2.24 -13.42
CA GLY A 18 3.96 1.14 -14.23
C GLY A 18 4.14 -0.21 -13.52
N PHE A 19 5.28 -0.42 -12.87
CA PHE A 19 5.51 -1.62 -12.09
C PHE A 19 4.58 -1.76 -10.87
N ILE A 20 4.40 -0.71 -10.05
CA ILE A 20 3.47 -0.74 -8.91
C ILE A 20 2.05 -1.09 -9.39
N CYS A 21 1.60 -0.45 -10.46
CA CYS A 21 0.26 -0.66 -10.97
C CYS A 21 0.10 -2.09 -11.54
N GLN A 22 1.11 -2.62 -12.26
CA GLN A 22 1.14 -4.03 -12.70
C GLN A 22 1.08 -5.02 -11.52
N LEU A 23 1.86 -4.75 -10.46
CA LEU A 23 1.90 -5.60 -9.28
C LEU A 23 0.57 -5.56 -8.51
N THR A 24 -0.03 -4.38 -8.42
CA THR A 24 -1.37 -4.17 -7.85
C THR A 24 -2.42 -5.00 -8.60
N GLN A 25 -2.46 -4.89 -9.93
CA GLN A 25 -3.36 -5.70 -10.76
C GLN A 25 -3.13 -7.20 -10.57
N THR A 26 -1.86 -7.62 -10.50
CA THR A 26 -1.50 -9.03 -10.28
C THR A 26 -2.00 -9.54 -8.93
N ALA A 27 -1.90 -8.73 -7.87
CA ALA A 27 -2.37 -9.09 -6.54
C ALA A 27 -3.91 -9.21 -6.48
N LEU A 28 -4.63 -8.27 -7.11
CA LEU A 28 -6.08 -8.30 -7.24
C LEU A 28 -6.56 -9.51 -8.06
N ASN A 29 -5.87 -9.87 -9.14
CA ASN A 29 -6.24 -11.03 -9.96
C ASN A 29 -6.01 -12.37 -9.25
N LYS A 30 -5.10 -12.41 -8.27
CA LYS A 30 -4.74 -13.63 -7.53
C LYS A 30 -5.51 -13.79 -6.22
N SER A 31 -6.19 -12.75 -5.74
CA SER A 31 -6.92 -12.80 -4.47
C SER A 31 -7.98 -11.71 -4.37
N ASN A 32 -9.04 -11.98 -3.60
CA ASN A 32 -10.07 -10.98 -3.27
C ASN A 32 -9.71 -10.16 -2.00
N GLN A 33 -8.44 -10.16 -1.59
CA GLN A 33 -8.02 -9.43 -0.39
C GLN A 33 -7.88 -7.94 -0.67
N SER A 34 -8.18 -7.11 0.32
CA SER A 34 -7.83 -5.69 0.25
C SER A 34 -6.32 -5.52 0.16
N LEU A 35 -5.89 -4.53 -0.61
CA LEU A 35 -4.49 -4.19 -0.81
C LEU A 35 -4.23 -2.77 -0.31
N LEU A 36 -3.28 -2.61 0.59
CA LEU A 36 -2.79 -1.32 1.04
C LEU A 36 -1.44 -1.04 0.39
N ILE A 37 -1.32 0.07 -0.32
CA ILE A 37 -0.04 0.61 -0.78
C ILE A 37 0.42 1.66 0.22
N LEU A 38 1.48 1.34 0.96
CA LEU A 38 2.11 2.25 1.91
C LEU A 38 3.07 3.19 1.19
N ILE A 39 2.77 4.49 1.24
CA ILE A 39 3.49 5.55 0.53
C ILE A 39 3.64 6.74 1.48
N ASP A 40 4.88 7.13 1.76
CA ASP A 40 5.26 8.29 2.59
C ASP A 40 5.70 9.52 1.78
N ASP A 41 5.78 9.38 0.45
CA ASP A 41 6.07 10.44 -0.51
C ASP A 41 4.76 10.96 -1.16
N ASP A 42 4.42 12.22 -0.90
CA ASP A 42 3.20 12.85 -1.43
C ASP A 42 3.18 13.00 -2.96
N GLU A 43 4.34 13.19 -3.58
CA GLU A 43 4.46 13.29 -5.04
C GLU A 43 4.21 11.92 -5.67
N LEU A 44 4.84 10.87 -5.14
CA LEU A 44 4.59 9.49 -5.55
C LEU A 44 3.12 9.11 -5.34
N LEU A 45 2.52 9.46 -4.19
CA LEU A 45 1.13 9.16 -3.88
C LEU A 45 0.18 9.83 -4.89
N SER A 46 0.41 11.10 -5.22
CA SER A 46 -0.40 11.86 -6.18
C SER A 46 -0.26 11.34 -7.61
N THR A 47 0.94 10.97 -8.03
CA THR A 47 1.20 10.43 -9.36
C THR A 47 0.66 9.01 -9.53
N LEU A 48 0.77 8.17 -8.49
CA LEU A 48 0.25 6.81 -8.50
C LEU A 48 -1.28 6.77 -8.52
N ASP A 49 -1.95 7.62 -7.73
CA ASP A 49 -3.42 7.75 -7.73
C ASP A 49 -3.95 7.99 -9.16
N LYS A 50 -3.31 8.90 -9.91
CA LYS A 50 -3.64 9.13 -11.31
C LYS A 50 -3.29 7.93 -12.21
N ALA A 51 -2.11 7.34 -12.01
CA ALA A 51 -1.62 6.24 -12.84
C ALA A 51 -2.52 5.00 -12.75
N LEU A 52 -3.04 4.67 -11.55
CA LEU A 52 -3.93 3.54 -11.33
C LEU A 52 -5.26 3.66 -12.10
N TRP A 53 -5.71 4.89 -12.38
CA TRP A 53 -6.87 5.13 -13.25
C TRP A 53 -6.51 5.14 -14.74
N ALA A 54 -5.26 5.44 -15.10
CA ALA A 54 -4.83 5.66 -16.47
C ALA A 54 -4.21 4.42 -17.14
N GLN A 55 -3.88 3.38 -16.37
CA GLN A 55 -2.83 2.42 -16.74
C GLN A 55 -3.07 1.65 -18.04
N GLU A 56 -4.31 1.27 -18.39
CA GLU A 56 -4.65 0.64 -19.67
C GLU A 56 -6.16 0.73 -19.96
N ALA A 57 -6.57 0.69 -21.24
CA ALA A 57 -7.99 0.73 -21.64
C ALA A 57 -8.85 -0.41 -21.07
N THR A 58 -8.23 -1.50 -20.60
CA THR A 58 -8.90 -2.70 -20.06
C THR A 58 -8.62 -2.94 -18.57
N SER A 59 -7.92 -2.03 -17.89
CA SER A 59 -7.61 -2.14 -16.46
C SER A 59 -8.44 -1.15 -15.67
N PHE A 60 -9.20 -1.65 -14.69
CA PHE A 60 -9.99 -0.82 -13.77
C PHE A 60 -9.60 -1.20 -12.36
N ILE A 61 -8.78 -0.36 -11.70
CA ILE A 61 -8.31 -0.57 -10.34
C ILE A 61 -9.02 0.43 -9.42
N PRO A 62 -10.19 0.06 -8.84
CA PRO A 62 -10.87 0.93 -7.88
C PRO A 62 -10.02 1.09 -6.63
N HIS A 63 -9.60 2.33 -6.38
CA HIS A 63 -8.75 2.68 -5.26
C HIS A 63 -9.28 3.90 -4.49
N GLN A 64 -8.80 4.04 -3.26
CA GLN A 64 -9.13 5.14 -2.37
C GLN A 64 -7.86 5.64 -1.69
N ARG A 65 -7.60 6.95 -1.79
CA ARG A 65 -6.58 7.60 -0.97
C ARG A 65 -7.08 7.77 0.46
N LEU A 66 -6.27 7.34 1.41
CA LEU A 66 -6.51 7.51 2.83
C LEU A 66 -6.07 8.91 3.26
N LEU A 67 -6.97 9.65 3.90
CA LEU A 67 -6.66 10.95 4.50
C LEU A 67 -6.19 10.69 5.94
N GLY A 68 -5.12 11.35 6.37
CA GLY A 68 -4.52 11.16 7.68
C GLY A 68 -5.55 11.26 8.82
N ALA A 69 -5.35 10.46 9.86
CA ALA A 69 -6.19 10.47 11.05
C ALA A 69 -5.98 11.76 11.84
N ASP A 70 -6.60 12.85 11.39
CA ASP A 70 -7.10 13.97 12.19
C ASP A 70 -7.96 14.86 11.28
N THR A 71 -9.22 14.48 11.16
CA THR A 71 -10.36 15.37 11.36
C THR A 71 -11.57 14.47 11.45
N ASP A 72 -12.31 14.67 12.54
CA ASP A 72 -13.64 14.13 12.74
C ASP A 72 -14.38 13.88 11.43
N VAL A 73 -15.04 12.73 11.36
CA VAL A 73 -16.17 12.57 10.44
C VAL A 73 -17.40 13.41 10.87
N ALA A 74 -17.15 14.46 11.65
CA ALA A 74 -17.94 15.66 11.78
C ALA A 74 -17.20 16.79 11.04
N ASN A 75 -17.82 17.35 10.00
CA ASN A 75 -17.45 18.61 9.35
C ASN A 75 -16.55 18.53 8.10
N THR A 76 -16.74 17.54 7.23
CA THR A 76 -16.73 17.87 5.80
C THR A 76 -18.14 18.34 5.44
N ASN A 77 -18.37 19.65 5.53
CA ASN A 77 -19.48 20.31 4.85
C ASN A 77 -19.27 20.17 3.33
N VAL A 78 -19.53 18.98 2.80
CA VAL A 78 -19.80 18.81 1.37
C VAL A 78 -21.25 19.22 1.20
N THR A 79 -21.42 20.35 0.55
CA THR A 79 -22.70 20.94 0.16
C THR A 79 -23.58 19.91 -0.56
N ASN A 80 -24.78 19.71 -0.02
CA ASN A 80 -26.01 19.31 -0.69
C ASN A 80 -26.02 17.98 -1.47
N THR A 81 -26.06 16.85 -0.75
CA THR A 81 -26.95 15.73 -1.11
C THR A 81 -27.40 15.06 0.18
N GLY A 82 -28.71 14.93 0.39
CA GLY A 82 -29.32 14.57 1.68
C GLY A 82 -29.02 13.15 2.18
N PHE A 83 -27.82 12.95 2.75
CA PHE A 83 -27.43 11.70 3.41
C PHE A 83 -27.18 11.96 4.89
N SER A 84 -27.68 11.03 5.70
CA SER A 84 -27.81 11.17 7.15
C SER A 84 -26.51 10.81 7.87
N ASN A 85 -26.29 11.37 9.06
CA ASN A 85 -25.11 11.08 9.90
C ASN A 85 -25.00 9.60 10.36
N ALA A 86 -25.98 8.73 10.05
CA ALA A 86 -25.93 7.30 10.32
C ALA A 86 -25.15 6.49 9.27
N ASP A 87 -24.88 7.06 8.10
CA ASP A 87 -24.27 6.38 6.94
C ASP A 87 -22.72 6.38 6.97
N ILE A 88 -22.13 7.06 7.96
CA ILE A 88 -20.70 7.38 8.01
C ILE A 88 -19.85 6.18 8.52
N ASN A 89 -20.43 5.35 9.38
CA ASN A 89 -19.71 4.24 10.03
C ASN A 89 -19.67 2.95 9.20
N ASN A 90 -20.24 2.94 7.99
CA ASN A 90 -20.35 1.73 7.17
C ASN A 90 -20.02 1.97 5.69
N LYS A 91 -19.20 2.99 5.39
CA LYS A 91 -18.74 3.22 4.03
C LYS A 91 -17.72 2.13 3.66
N ALA A 92 -18.12 1.24 2.75
CA ALA A 92 -17.22 0.24 2.20
C ALA A 92 -16.00 0.93 1.58
N LEU A 93 -14.81 0.53 2.02
CA LEU A 93 -13.55 1.00 1.46
C LEU A 93 -13.32 0.39 0.08
N ALA A 94 -12.56 1.09 -0.76
CA ALA A 94 -12.10 0.53 -2.03
C ALA A 94 -11.19 -0.71 -1.80
N PRO A 95 -11.12 -1.65 -2.76
CA PRO A 95 -10.26 -2.82 -2.62
C PRO A 95 -8.77 -2.44 -2.56
N VAL A 96 -8.36 -1.34 -3.18
CA VAL A 96 -7.01 -0.79 -3.08
C VAL A 96 -7.02 0.50 -2.26
N LEU A 97 -6.16 0.58 -1.25
CA LEU A 97 -5.99 1.75 -0.38
C LEU A 97 -4.60 2.34 -0.61
N LEU A 98 -4.50 3.66 -0.70
CA LEU A 98 -3.23 4.38 -0.84
C LEU A 98 -3.04 5.29 0.37
N GLY A 99 -1.92 5.20 1.08
CA GLY A 99 -1.67 6.12 2.17
C GLY A 99 -0.37 5.89 2.93
N SER A 100 -0.04 6.82 3.82
CA SER A 100 1.17 6.80 4.65
C SER A 100 0.97 6.09 5.99
N TYR A 101 -0.20 5.49 6.23
CA TYR A 101 -0.51 4.79 7.47
C TYR A 101 -1.32 3.51 7.21
N MET A 102 -1.33 2.61 8.19
CA MET A 102 -2.12 1.39 8.17
C MET A 102 -3.44 1.60 8.93
N PRO A 103 -4.61 1.44 8.27
CA PRO A 103 -5.90 1.53 8.96
C PRO A 103 -6.03 0.51 10.09
N ALA A 104 -6.84 0.85 11.10
CA ALA A 104 -7.21 -0.10 12.14
C ALA A 104 -7.91 -1.31 11.52
N ASP A 105 -7.71 -2.48 12.14
CA ASP A 105 -8.29 -3.76 11.72
C ASP A 105 -7.93 -4.19 10.28
N PHE A 106 -6.95 -3.54 9.64
CA PHE A 106 -6.57 -3.86 8.27
C PHE A 106 -6.10 -5.32 8.17
N LYS A 107 -6.72 -6.05 7.23
CA LYS A 107 -6.41 -7.46 6.92
C LYS A 107 -6.34 -7.62 5.41
N GLY A 108 -5.14 -7.88 4.89
CA GLY A 108 -4.93 -7.99 3.46
C GLY A 108 -3.47 -7.95 3.06
N ILE A 109 -3.24 -7.63 1.79
CA ILE A 109 -1.91 -7.51 1.21
C ILE A 109 -1.38 -6.10 1.44
N VAL A 110 -0.13 -5.97 1.83
CA VAL A 110 0.57 -4.68 1.90
C VAL A 110 1.60 -4.62 0.80
N LEU A 111 1.56 -3.60 -0.06
CA LEU A 111 2.65 -3.22 -0.95
C LEU A 111 3.39 -2.07 -0.26
N ASN A 112 4.58 -2.34 0.25
CA ASN A 112 5.38 -1.35 0.97
C ASN A 112 6.39 -0.69 0.01
N THR A 113 6.20 0.60 -0.26
CA THR A 113 7.17 1.41 -1.04
C THR A 113 8.08 2.24 -0.16
N THR A 114 7.91 2.19 1.17
CA THR A 114 8.62 3.03 2.13
C THR A 114 9.96 2.43 2.54
N ILE A 115 10.82 3.26 3.12
CA ILE A 115 12.08 2.79 3.73
C ILE A 115 11.85 2.04 5.04
N HIS A 116 10.69 2.23 5.68
CA HIS A 116 10.39 1.64 6.98
C HIS A 116 9.84 0.21 6.85
N PRO A 117 10.15 -0.70 7.79
CA PRO A 117 9.50 -1.99 7.82
C PRO A 117 8.00 -1.84 8.11
N VAL A 118 7.18 -2.73 7.55
CA VAL A 118 5.73 -2.77 7.74
C VAL A 118 5.33 -2.80 9.23
N ASN A 119 6.17 -3.42 10.07
CA ASN A 119 5.97 -3.51 11.52
C ASN A 119 5.88 -2.13 12.19
N THR A 120 6.54 -1.10 11.65
CA THR A 120 6.41 0.28 12.14
C THR A 120 4.97 0.77 12.01
N PHE A 121 4.33 0.51 10.87
CA PHE A 121 2.94 0.89 10.61
C PHE A 121 1.95 0.02 11.41
N MET A 122 2.25 -1.27 11.57
CA MET A 122 1.45 -2.17 12.41
C MET A 122 1.46 -1.73 13.88
N ALA A 123 2.60 -1.27 14.40
CA ALA A 123 2.71 -0.79 15.77
C ALA A 123 1.99 0.55 16.01
N ALA A 124 1.80 1.35 14.95
CA ALA A 124 1.12 2.64 14.99
C ALA A 124 -0.41 2.54 14.83
N THR A 125 -0.97 1.33 14.74
CA THR A 125 -2.40 1.10 14.52
C THR A 125 -2.95 -0.01 15.41
N ASN A 126 -4.27 -0.19 15.41
CA ASN A 126 -4.95 -1.17 16.24
C ASN A 126 -5.35 -2.41 15.44
N ASN A 127 -4.98 -3.61 15.94
CA ASN A 127 -5.44 -4.91 15.45
C ASN A 127 -5.24 -5.19 13.95
N ALA A 128 -4.33 -4.49 13.29
CA ALA A 128 -3.99 -4.79 11.91
C ALA A 128 -3.21 -6.11 11.82
N GLN A 129 -3.62 -6.97 10.90
CA GLN A 129 -3.04 -8.30 10.67
C GLN A 129 -2.87 -8.52 9.16
N PRO A 130 -1.90 -7.85 8.52
CA PRO A 130 -1.59 -8.09 7.13
C PRO A 130 -1.24 -9.57 6.90
N THR A 131 -1.75 -10.12 5.80
CA THR A 131 -1.58 -11.54 5.46
C THR A 131 -0.30 -11.77 4.66
N ARG A 132 0.08 -10.78 3.84
CA ARG A 132 1.27 -10.78 2.98
C ARG A 132 1.81 -9.37 2.78
N VAL A 133 3.12 -9.26 2.68
CA VAL A 133 3.83 -8.00 2.40
C VAL A 133 4.65 -8.16 1.12
N LEU A 134 4.56 -7.18 0.24
CA LEU A 134 5.36 -7.04 -0.97
C LEU A 134 6.29 -5.84 -0.74
N GLU A 135 7.56 -6.11 -0.48
CA GLU A 135 8.59 -5.09 -0.26
C GLU A 135 9.22 -4.71 -1.60
N LEU A 136 9.12 -3.45 -2.00
CA LEU A 136 9.82 -2.96 -3.20
C LEU A 136 11.17 -2.38 -2.82
N ILE A 137 12.22 -2.82 -3.52
CA ILE A 137 13.59 -2.33 -3.34
C ILE A 137 14.08 -1.80 -4.68
N LYS A 138 14.28 -0.48 -4.77
CA LYS A 138 14.93 0.16 -5.91
C LYS A 138 16.44 -0.17 -5.92
N PRO A 139 17.11 -0.16 -7.08
CA PRO A 139 18.52 -0.52 -7.21
C PRO A 139 19.51 0.54 -6.69
N ASP A 140 19.02 1.62 -6.06
CA ASP A 140 19.88 2.63 -5.43
C ASP A 140 20.44 2.14 -4.07
N GLU A 141 21.54 2.75 -3.66
CA GLU A 141 22.30 2.34 -2.46
C GLU A 141 21.47 2.39 -1.18
N THR A 142 20.67 3.45 -1.01
CA THR A 142 19.82 3.66 0.17
C THR A 142 18.73 2.60 0.25
N SER A 143 17.98 2.39 -0.85
CA SER A 143 16.94 1.35 -0.91
C SER A 143 17.50 -0.04 -0.65
N MET A 144 18.67 -0.36 -1.20
CA MET A 144 19.34 -1.65 -0.99
C MET A 144 19.79 -1.83 0.46
N GLN A 145 20.30 -0.77 1.11
CA GLN A 145 20.67 -0.80 2.52
C GLN A 145 19.46 -1.03 3.42
N GLU A 146 18.38 -0.27 3.22
CA GLU A 146 17.17 -0.42 4.00
C GLU A 146 16.45 -1.75 3.72
N GLY A 147 16.50 -2.24 2.49
CA GLY A 147 16.06 -3.60 2.15
C GLY A 147 16.78 -4.69 2.97
N ARG A 148 18.10 -4.57 3.15
CA ARG A 148 18.88 -5.48 4.01
C ARG A 148 18.50 -5.35 5.48
N HIS A 149 18.25 -4.15 5.98
CA HIS A 149 17.79 -3.93 7.35
C HIS A 149 16.41 -4.57 7.58
N LYS A 150 15.44 -4.26 6.72
CA LYS A 150 14.09 -4.85 6.74
C LYS A 150 14.14 -6.37 6.72
N TYR A 151 14.93 -6.97 5.83
CA TYR A 151 15.09 -8.42 5.73
C TYR A 151 15.56 -9.03 7.06
N LYS A 152 16.61 -8.47 7.69
CA LYS A 152 17.14 -8.97 8.97
C LYS A 152 16.09 -8.87 10.08
N SER A 153 15.38 -7.75 10.17
CA SER A 153 14.33 -7.56 11.18
C SER A 153 13.21 -8.58 11.01
N TYR A 154 12.72 -8.79 9.79
CA TYR A 154 11.68 -9.79 9.53
C TYR A 154 12.14 -11.23 9.78
N GLN A 155 13.41 -11.52 9.50
CA GLN A 155 14.00 -12.82 9.77
C GLN A 155 14.04 -13.11 11.28
N GLN A 156 14.40 -12.13 12.10
CA GLN A 156 14.41 -12.25 13.57
C GLN A 156 13.01 -12.49 14.14
N LEU A 157 11.96 -11.97 13.48
CA LEU A 157 10.57 -12.18 13.84
C LEU A 157 9.99 -13.53 13.37
N GLY A 158 10.79 -14.34 12.67
CA GLY A 158 10.38 -15.66 12.18
C GLY A 158 9.37 -15.61 11.03
N TYR A 159 9.33 -14.53 10.26
CA TYR A 159 8.47 -14.43 9.08
C TYR A 159 8.99 -15.28 7.91
N GLU A 160 8.07 -15.71 7.05
CA GLU A 160 8.41 -16.45 5.83
C GLU A 160 8.90 -15.46 4.76
N LEU A 161 10.17 -15.55 4.39
CA LEU A 161 10.81 -14.59 3.49
C LEU A 161 11.09 -15.21 2.12
N THR A 162 10.73 -14.48 1.07
CA THR A 162 11.04 -14.80 -0.33
C THR A 162 11.64 -13.58 -1.00
N HIS A 163 12.50 -13.76 -1.99
CA HIS A 163 13.03 -12.64 -2.79
C HIS A 163 13.00 -12.96 -4.28
N PHE A 164 12.82 -11.92 -5.09
CA PHE A 164 12.76 -11.96 -6.54
C PHE A 164 13.55 -10.77 -7.10
N ASN A 165 14.36 -11.01 -8.12
CA ASN A 165 14.98 -9.94 -8.91
C ASN A 165 14.10 -9.75 -10.16
N VAL A 166 13.58 -8.55 -10.37
CA VAL A 166 12.52 -8.28 -11.37
C VAL A 166 12.74 -7.01 -12.19
#